data_AF-A0A960TPX8-F1
#
_entry.id   AF-A0A960TPX8-F1
#
_cell.length_a   1.000
_cell.length_b   1.000
_cell.length_c   1.000
_cell.angle_alpha   90.00
_cell.angle_beta   90.00
_cell.angle_gamma   90.00
#
_symmetry.space_group_name_H-M   'P 1'
#
loop_
_entity.id
_entity.type
_entity.pdbx_description
1 polymer ?
#
loop_
_entity_poly.entity_id
_entity_poly.type
_entity_poly.pdbx_seq_one_letter_code
_entity_poly.pdbx_strand_id
1 'polypeptide(L)'
;MTNSFYLGQVIGLYLIVMAVYLFVRREKMAELRQNLQHEPVLLVLSGGIALILGLLIVLAHNVWVFGWPVIITLLGYLLIVVGLVRLFFPEKALALFDKMNKGPGLVMAAAVMLILGLWLTIAAFGWV
;
A
#
# COMPACT_ATOMS: atom_id res chain seq x y z
N MET A 1 -6.56 -11.36 -18.77
CA MET A 1 -5.29 -10.71 -19.18
C MET A 1 -5.40 -9.18 -19.22
N THR A 2 -6.51 -8.60 -19.69
CA THR A 2 -6.71 -7.14 -19.73
C THR A 2 -6.67 -6.46 -18.35
N ASN A 3 -7.28 -7.06 -17.32
CA ASN A 3 -7.30 -6.48 -15.98
C ASN A 3 -5.90 -6.37 -15.35
N SER A 4 -4.98 -7.27 -15.68
CA SER A 4 -3.61 -7.25 -15.16
C SER A 4 -2.89 -5.96 -15.54
N PHE A 5 -2.97 -5.57 -16.83
CA PHE A 5 -2.31 -4.37 -17.34
C PHE A 5 -2.91 -3.11 -16.73
N TYR A 6 -4.24 -2.99 -16.73
CA TYR A 6 -4.91 -1.85 -16.13
C TYR A 6 -4.58 -1.68 -14.64
N LEU A 7 -4.70 -2.75 -13.85
CA LEU A 7 -4.38 -2.71 -12.42
C LEU A 7 -2.89 -2.45 -12.18
N GLY A 8 -2.00 -3.03 -13.00
CA GLY A 8 -0.56 -2.78 -12.92
C GLY A 8 -0.20 -1.32 -13.17
N GLN A 9 -0.83 -0.67 -14.16
CA GLN A 9 -0.64 0.76 -14.43
C GLN A 9 -1.11 1.62 -13.26
N VAL A 10 -2.33 1.38 -12.77
CA VAL A 10 -2.91 2.14 -11.65
C VAL A 10 -2.08 1.98 -10.38
N ILE A 11 -1.75 0.74 -10.01
CA ILE A 11 -1.00 0.43 -8.79
C ILE A 11 0.44 0.94 -8.92
N GLY A 12 1.10 0.73 -10.06
CA GLY A 12 2.47 1.20 -10.30
C GLY A 12 2.58 2.71 -10.15
N LEU A 13 1.72 3.48 -10.82
CA LEU A 13 1.70 4.93 -10.72
C LEU A 13 1.35 5.41 -9.31
N TYR A 14 0.38 4.77 -8.65
CA TYR A 14 0.04 5.07 -7.26
C TYR A 14 1.23 4.91 -6.32
N LEU A 15 1.97 3.80 -6.44
CA LEU A 15 3.15 3.53 -5.61
C LEU A 15 4.25 4.57 -5.80
N ILE A 16 4.49 5.01 -7.05
CA ILE A 16 5.46 6.08 -7.36
C ILE A 16 5.04 7.39 -6.69
N VAL A 17 3.78 7.82 -6.88
CA VAL A 17 3.26 9.06 -6.29
C VAL A 17 3.34 9.01 -4.76
N MET A 18 2.94 7.88 -4.16
CA MET A 18 2.99 7.70 -2.71
C MET A 18 4.42 7.71 -2.18
N ALA A 19 5.36 7.07 -2.87
CA ALA A 19 6.78 7.11 -2.51
C ALA A 19 7.31 8.54 -2.50
N VAL A 20 7.06 9.31 -3.58
CA VAL A 20 7.47 10.72 -3.67
C VAL A 20 6.86 11.55 -2.54
N TYR A 21 5.56 11.36 -2.26
CA TYR A 21 4.91 12.02 -1.12
C TYR A 21 5.61 11.70 0.20
N LEU A 22 5.93 10.42 0.46
CA LEU A 22 6.64 10.01 1.67
C LEU A 22 8.06 10.58 1.73
N PHE A 23 8.77 10.72 0.62
CA PHE A 23 10.09 11.36 0.59
C PHE A 23 10.01 12.87 0.88
N VAL A 24 9.02 13.57 0.34
CA VAL A 24 8.86 15.02 0.48
C VAL A 24 8.24 15.42 1.83
N ARG A 25 7.36 14.58 2.40
CA ARG A 25 6.57 14.90 3.61
C ARG A 25 6.96 14.08 4.84
N ARG A 26 8.21 13.63 4.93
CA ARG A 26 8.71 12.79 6.04
C ARG A 26 8.41 13.37 7.42
N GLU A 27 8.69 14.66 7.62
CA GLU A 27 8.49 15.33 8.91
C GLU A 27 7.01 15.34 9.32
N LYS A 28 6.11 15.57 8.36
CA LYS A 28 4.65 15.50 8.60
C LYS A 28 4.15 14.11 8.94
N MET A 29 4.81 13.04 8.47
CA MET A 29 4.42 11.67 8.83
C MET A 29 4.69 11.36 10.31
N ALA A 30 5.70 11.99 10.92
CA ALA A 30 5.98 11.84 12.33
C ALA A 30 4.89 12.50 13.21
N GLU A 31 4.36 13.65 12.78
CA GLU A 31 3.27 14.38 13.43
C GLU A 31 1.92 13.63 13.33
N LEU A 32 1.69 12.93 12.22
CA LEU A 32 0.46 12.14 11.98
C LEU A 32 0.20 11.09 13.08
N ARG A 33 1.23 10.62 13.79
CA ARG A 33 1.07 9.73 14.95
C ARG A 33 0.21 10.35 16.04
N GLN A 34 0.50 11.60 16.41
CA GLN A 34 -0.22 12.28 17.49
C GLN A 34 -1.68 12.44 17.09
N ASN A 35 -1.94 12.75 15.83
CA ASN A 35 -3.30 12.90 15.32
C ASN A 35 -4.05 11.57 15.27
N LEU A 36 -3.43 10.47 14.81
CA LEU A 36 -4.09 9.16 14.71
C LEU A 36 -4.47 8.53 16.07
N GLN A 37 -3.74 8.82 17.13
CA GLN A 37 -4.08 8.36 18.48
C GLN A 37 -5.32 9.07 19.04
N HIS A 38 -5.53 10.34 18.66
CA HIS A 38 -6.67 11.14 19.10
C HIS A 38 -7.87 11.03 18.16
N GLU A 39 -7.66 10.49 16.95
CA GLU A 39 -8.68 10.35 15.89
C GLU A 39 -8.87 8.88 15.46
N PRO A 40 -9.48 8.03 16.31
CA PRO A 40 -9.70 6.61 16.00
C PRO A 40 -10.54 6.40 14.73
N VAL A 41 -11.36 7.39 14.36
CA VAL A 41 -12.16 7.38 13.13
C VAL A 41 -11.29 7.26 11.88
N LEU A 42 -10.15 7.97 11.82
CA LEU A 42 -9.24 7.90 10.67
C LEU A 42 -8.63 6.52 10.49
N LEU A 43 -8.31 5.85 11.61
CA LEU A 43 -7.76 4.49 11.58
C LEU A 43 -8.80 3.50 11.02
N VAL A 44 -10.05 3.58 11.50
CA VAL A 44 -11.17 2.74 11.02
C VAL A 44 -11.47 3.01 9.55
N LEU A 45 -11.59 4.27 9.14
CA LEU A 45 -11.86 4.63 7.74
C LEU A 45 -10.74 4.15 6.81
N SER A 46 -9.48 4.38 7.19
CA SER A 46 -8.35 3.90 6.40
C SER A 46 -8.28 2.37 6.33
N GLY A 47 -8.70 1.67 7.39
CA GLY A 47 -8.83 0.22 7.42
C GLY A 47 -9.93 -0.29 6.50
N GLY A 48 -11.11 0.33 6.55
CA GLY A 48 -12.25 0.01 5.68
C GLY A 48 -11.93 0.23 4.20
N ILE A 49 -11.31 1.38 3.85
CA ILE A 49 -10.89 1.66 2.48
C ILE A 49 -9.85 0.63 2.01
N ALA A 50 -8.83 0.33 2.83
CA ALA A 50 -7.83 -0.69 2.49
C ALA A 50 -8.47 -2.07 2.24
N LEU A 51 -9.43 -2.47 3.08
CA LEU A 51 -10.13 -3.73 2.93
C LEU A 51 -10.94 -3.78 1.63
N ILE A 52 -11.72 -2.73 1.33
CA ILE A 52 -12.51 -2.65 0.08
C ILE A 52 -11.59 -2.72 -1.14
N LEU A 53 -10.52 -1.93 -1.16
CA LEU A 53 -9.56 -1.94 -2.27
C LEU A 53 -8.89 -3.31 -2.44
N GLY A 54 -8.47 -3.95 -1.34
CA GLY A 54 -7.89 -5.28 -1.38
C GLY A 54 -8.86 -6.33 -1.93
N LEU A 55 -10.12 -6.30 -1.50
CA LEU A 55 -11.17 -7.18 -2.01
C LEU A 55 -11.44 -6.93 -3.49
N LEU A 56 -11.55 -5.67 -3.93
CA LEU A 56 -11.73 -5.33 -5.33
C LEU A 56 -10.59 -5.88 -6.20
N ILE A 57 -9.33 -5.73 -5.74
CA ILE A 57 -8.17 -6.26 -6.47
C ILE A 57 -8.21 -7.78 -6.54
N VAL A 58 -8.41 -8.48 -5.42
CA VAL A 58 -8.41 -9.95 -5.41
C VAL A 58 -9.57 -10.50 -6.24
N LEU A 59 -10.78 -9.93 -6.12
CA LEU A 59 -11.93 -10.40 -6.89
C LEU A 59 -11.81 -10.09 -8.39
N ALA A 60 -11.20 -8.96 -8.77
CA ALA A 60 -10.98 -8.60 -10.18
C ALA A 60 -9.75 -9.27 -10.80
N HIS A 61 -8.77 -9.69 -9.97
CA HIS A 61 -7.45 -10.14 -10.39
C HIS A 61 -6.79 -11.09 -9.38
N ASN A 62 -7.29 -12.33 -9.32
CA ASN A 62 -6.67 -13.44 -8.58
C ASN A 62 -5.88 -14.36 -9.52
N VAL A 63 -4.67 -13.94 -9.91
CA VAL A 63 -3.87 -14.64 -10.92
C VAL A 63 -2.53 -15.06 -10.33
N TRP A 64 -2.34 -16.37 -10.18
CA TRP A 64 -1.13 -16.99 -9.64
C TRP A 64 -0.22 -17.52 -10.74
N VAL A 65 0.10 -16.67 -11.71
CA VAL A 65 1.03 -16.99 -12.80
C VAL A 65 2.38 -16.36 -12.48
N PHE A 66 3.46 -17.12 -12.65
CA PHE A 66 4.82 -16.62 -12.50
C PHE A 66 5.05 -15.42 -13.42
N GLY A 67 5.44 -14.29 -12.85
CA GLY A 67 5.63 -13.02 -13.55
C GLY A 67 5.14 -11.83 -12.72
N TRP A 68 5.11 -10.65 -13.32
CA TRP A 68 4.64 -9.43 -12.65
C TRP A 68 3.16 -9.44 -12.22
N PRO A 69 2.20 -10.16 -12.87
CA PRO A 69 0.80 -10.14 -12.42
C PRO A 69 0.59 -10.69 -11.01
N VAL A 70 1.46 -11.58 -10.52
CA VAL A 70 1.35 -12.13 -9.16
C VAL A 70 1.56 -11.06 -8.10
N ILE A 71 2.35 -10.02 -8.39
CA ILE A 71 2.59 -8.92 -7.45
C ILE A 71 1.29 -8.16 -7.17
N ILE A 72 0.44 -7.99 -8.18
CA ILE A 72 -0.87 -7.34 -8.02
C ILE A 72 -1.75 -8.17 -7.08
N THR A 73 -1.78 -9.50 -7.27
CA THR A 73 -2.56 -10.39 -6.41
C THR A 73 -2.02 -10.37 -4.97
N LEU A 74 -0.71 -10.39 -4.77
CA LEU A 74 -0.08 -10.26 -3.45
C LEU A 74 -0.41 -8.92 -2.77
N LEU A 75 -0.40 -7.81 -3.51
CA LEU A 75 -0.79 -6.50 -3.00
C LEU A 75 -2.27 -6.44 -2.61
N GLY A 76 -3.15 -7.10 -3.37
CA GLY A 76 -4.56 -7.25 -3.02
C GLY A 76 -4.75 -7.94 -1.66
N TYR A 77 -4.11 -9.09 -1.47
CA TYR A 77 -4.13 -9.78 -0.18
C TYR A 77 -3.47 -8.99 0.95
N LEU A 78 -2.37 -8.28 0.68
CA LEU A 78 -1.73 -7.41 1.66
C LEU A 78 -2.69 -6.31 2.14
N LEU A 79 -3.42 -5.67 1.24
CA LEU A 79 -4.41 -4.65 1.58
C LEU A 79 -5.57 -5.21 2.42
N ILE A 80 -6.02 -6.43 2.14
CA ILE A 80 -7.00 -7.13 2.97
C ILE A 80 -6.45 -7.29 4.40
N VAL A 81 -5.23 -7.82 4.54
CA VAL A 81 -4.61 -8.01 5.86
C VAL A 81 -4.45 -6.68 6.59
N VAL A 82 -3.95 -5.63 5.91
CA VAL A 82 -3.80 -4.29 6.50
C VAL A 82 -5.15 -3.73 6.96
N GLY A 83 -6.19 -3.88 6.13
CA GLY A 83 -7.54 -3.46 6.47
C GLY A 83 -8.08 -4.18 7.71
N LEU A 84 -7.97 -5.50 7.74
CA LEU A 84 -8.38 -6.32 8.89
C LEU A 84 -7.61 -5.95 10.16
N VAL A 85 -6.28 -5.77 10.07
CA VAL A 85 -5.46 -5.37 11.23
C VAL A 85 -5.89 -4.01 11.77
N ARG A 86 -6.18 -3.03 10.91
CA ARG A 86 -6.64 -1.69 11.35
C ARG A 86 -8.02 -1.73 12.00
N LEU A 87 -8.94 -2.55 11.49
CA LEU A 87 -10.32 -2.65 11.98
C LEU A 87 -10.44 -3.47 13.27
N PHE A 88 -9.75 -4.62 13.34
CA PHE A 88 -9.89 -5.56 14.45
C PHE A 88 -8.77 -5.48 15.48
N PHE A 89 -7.62 -4.90 15.13
CA PHE A 89 -6.44 -4.83 15.99
C PHE A 89 -5.79 -3.42 15.96
N PRO A 90 -6.53 -2.35 16.28
CA PRO A 90 -6.06 -0.96 16.13
C PRO A 90 -4.78 -0.66 16.91
N GLU A 91 -4.60 -1.23 18.10
CA GLU A 91 -3.38 -1.10 18.91
C GLU A 91 -2.15 -1.67 18.18
N LYS A 92 -2.29 -2.82 17.52
CA LYS A 92 -1.22 -3.43 16.71
C LYS A 92 -0.93 -2.58 15.48
N ALA A 93 -1.96 -2.02 14.85
CA ALA A 93 -1.79 -1.12 13.71
C ALA A 93 -0.99 0.15 14.09
N LEU A 94 -1.31 0.76 15.23
CA LEU A 94 -0.59 1.91 15.76
C LEU A 94 0.87 1.56 16.13
N ALA A 95 1.10 0.41 16.77
CA ALA A 95 2.45 -0.04 17.10
C ALA A 95 3.33 -0.28 15.86
N LEU A 96 2.75 -0.85 14.79
CA LEU A 96 3.42 -1.03 13.51
C LEU A 96 3.77 0.32 12.85
N PHE A 97 2.82 1.26 12.84
CA PHE A 97 3.03 2.61 12.34
C PHE A 97 4.18 3.31 13.08
N ASP A 98 4.20 3.21 14.41
CA ASP A 98 5.26 3.77 15.25
C ASP A 98 6.63 3.19 14.94
N LYS A 99 6.71 1.87 14.80
CA LYS A 99 7.96 1.17 14.45
C LYS A 99 8.47 1.64 13.09
N MET A 100 7.57 1.87 12.14
CA MET A 100 7.92 2.36 10.81
C MET A 100 8.45 3.80 10.84
N ASN A 101 7.84 4.68 11.64
CA ASN A 101 8.21 6.09 11.71
C ASN A 101 9.42 6.42 12.59
N LYS A 102 9.72 5.61 13.62
CA LYS A 102 10.85 5.87 14.54
C LYS A 102 12.22 5.46 14.01
N GLY A 103 12.30 4.74 12.90
CA GLY A 103 13.54 4.22 12.33
C GLY A 103 13.63 4.42 10.81
N PRO A 104 14.54 3.72 10.12
CA PRO A 104 14.64 3.78 8.66
C PRO A 104 13.42 3.17 7.95
N GLY A 105 12.46 2.61 8.70
CA GLY A 105 11.29 1.90 8.17
C GLY A 105 10.47 2.71 7.17
N LEU A 106 10.19 3.99 7.47
CA LEU A 106 9.46 4.88 6.55
C LEU A 106 10.23 5.10 5.24
N VAL A 107 11.55 5.27 5.34
CA VAL A 107 12.44 5.45 4.19
C VAL A 107 12.52 4.17 3.35
N MET A 108 12.64 3.02 4.00
CA MET A 108 12.65 1.71 3.35
C MET A 108 11.32 1.43 2.68
N ALA A 109 10.19 1.74 3.33
CA ALA A 109 8.87 1.60 2.74
C ALA A 109 8.72 2.47 1.49
N ALA A 110 9.12 3.74 1.56
CA ALA A 110 9.11 4.64 0.41
C ALA A 110 10.01 4.13 -0.74
N ALA A 111 11.20 3.62 -0.42
CA ALA A 111 12.11 3.05 -1.42
C ALA A 111 11.52 1.79 -2.08
N VAL A 112 10.96 0.87 -1.28
CA VAL A 112 10.27 -0.33 -1.79
C VAL A 112 9.08 0.06 -2.67
N MET A 113 8.26 1.02 -2.25
CA MET A 113 7.15 1.53 -3.07
C MET A 113 7.66 2.11 -4.39
N LEU A 114 8.75 2.88 -4.37
CA LEU A 114 9.31 3.46 -5.59
C LEU A 114 9.83 2.39 -6.55
N ILE A 115 10.60 1.42 -6.06
CA ILE A 115 11.17 0.34 -6.88
C ILE A 115 10.06 -0.53 -7.46
N LEU A 116 9.11 -0.98 -6.62
CA LEU A 116 7.97 -1.78 -7.07
C LEU A 116 7.06 -1.00 -8.01
N GLY A 117 6.84 0.28 -7.74
CA GLY A 117 6.02 1.15 -8.57
C GLY A 117 6.60 1.33 -9.97
N LEU A 118 7.90 1.70 -10.05
CA LEU A 118 8.61 1.82 -11.33
C LEU A 118 8.59 0.50 -12.10
N TRP A 119 8.89 -0.61 -11.44
CA TRP A 119 8.92 -1.93 -12.07
C TRP A 119 7.53 -2.35 -12.60
N LEU A 120 6.48 -2.17 -11.80
CA LEU A 120 5.10 -2.47 -12.22
C LEU A 120 4.64 -1.57 -13.36
N THR A 121 4.96 -0.27 -13.34
CA THR A 121 4.65 0.64 -14.43
C THR A 121 5.32 0.20 -15.73
N ILE A 122 6.63 -0.09 -15.70
CA ILE A 122 7.37 -0.56 -16.87
C ILE A 122 6.74 -1.84 -17.45
N ALA A 123 6.45 -2.82 -16.59
CA ALA A 123 5.84 -4.09 -17.02
C ALA A 123 4.41 -3.92 -17.56
N ALA A 124 3.60 -3.08 -16.92
CA ALA A 124 2.19 -2.90 -17.26
C ALA A 124 1.94 -1.96 -18.45
N PHE A 125 2.91 -1.12 -18.84
CA PHE A 125 2.88 -0.37 -20.10
C PHE A 125 3.45 -1.15 -21.29
N GLY A 126 3.90 -2.39 -21.07
CA GLY A 126 4.44 -3.25 -22.14
C GLY A 126 5.82 -2.80 -22.62
N TRP A 127 6.60 -2.15 -21.75
CA TRP A 127 7.99 -1.77 -22.05
C TRP A 127 8.97 -2.93 -21.81
N VAL A 128 8.47 -4.09 -21.34
CA VAL A 128 9.19 -5.35 -21.09
C VAL A 128 8.30 -6.52 -21.49
#